data_AF-A0A3N5VRB6-F1
#
_entry.id   AF-A0A3N5VRB6-F1
#
_cell.length_a   1.000
_cell.length_b   1.000
_cell.length_c   1.000
_cell.angle_alpha   90.00
_cell.angle_beta   90.00
_cell.angle_gamma   90.00
#
_symmetry.space_group_name_H-M   'P 1'
#
loop_
_entity.id
_entity.type
_entity.pdbx_description
1 polymer ?
#
loop_
_entity_poly.entity_id
_entity_poly.type
_entity_poly.pdbx_seq_one_letter_code
_entity_poly.pdbx_strand_id
1 'polypeptide(L)'
;MDFEKLEELAVEANFARNQNMRSKAKEIEEDLLKTLTENELFFPVEEEVLISKNSASYVYKNNKTYQALLEFIARILHVDIPIKIKQCKFGPGGIIISAENKEEAQKTLHDCCRELQILIKAKEGHID
;
A
#
# COMPACT_ATOMS: atom_id res chain seq x y z
N MET A 1 2.09 8.32 -9.67
CA MET A 1 1.97 8.45 -8.21
C MET A 1 3.37 8.47 -7.62
N ASP A 2 3.66 9.38 -6.68
CA ASP A 2 4.96 9.46 -6.00
C ASP A 2 4.87 8.75 -4.65
N PHE A 3 5.38 7.53 -4.58
CA PHE A 3 5.32 6.71 -3.37
C PHE A 3 6.27 7.16 -2.27
N GLU A 4 7.36 7.87 -2.60
CA GLU A 4 8.26 8.42 -1.58
C GLU A 4 7.54 9.57 -0.85
N LYS A 5 6.86 10.42 -1.61
CA LYS A 5 6.02 11.48 -1.02
C LYS A 5 4.88 10.92 -0.19
N LEU A 6 4.24 9.85 -0.64
CA LEU A 6 3.18 9.17 0.12
C LEU A 6 3.70 8.59 1.45
N GLU A 7 4.89 8.00 1.45
CA GLU A 7 5.50 7.49 2.68
C GLU A 7 5.79 8.65 3.66
N GLU A 8 6.35 9.76 3.19
CA GLU A 8 6.59 10.95 4.03
C GLU A 8 5.30 11.49 4.66
N LEU A 9 4.24 11.64 3.84
CA LEU A 9 2.94 12.11 4.32
C LEU A 9 2.34 11.13 5.32
N ALA A 10 2.47 9.82 5.09
CA ALA A 10 1.99 8.81 6.01
C ALA A 10 2.76 8.83 7.35
N VAL A 11 4.08 9.07 7.33
CA VAL A 11 4.88 9.31 8.54
C VAL A 11 4.33 10.50 9.31
N GLU A 12 4.07 11.61 8.62
CA GLU A 12 3.55 12.83 9.25
C GLU A 12 2.14 12.64 9.81
N ALA A 13 1.25 11.96 9.08
CA ALA A 13 -0.10 11.63 9.53
C ALA A 13 -0.07 10.75 10.79
N ASN A 14 0.71 9.66 10.76
CA ASN A 14 0.84 8.75 11.91
C ASN A 14 1.43 9.47 13.13
N PHE A 15 2.44 10.33 12.92
CA PHE A 15 3.00 11.16 13.98
C PHE A 15 1.97 12.14 14.55
N ALA A 16 1.25 12.88 13.70
CA ALA A 16 0.24 13.85 14.13
C ALA A 16 -0.90 13.18 14.93
N ARG A 17 -1.36 11.99 14.51
CA ARG A 17 -2.35 11.21 15.28
C ARG A 17 -1.81 10.82 16.64
N ASN A 18 -0.58 10.30 16.71
CA ASN A 18 0.04 9.86 17.96
C ASN A 18 0.26 11.02 18.95
N GLN A 19 0.49 12.23 18.44
CA GLN A 19 0.57 13.46 19.23
C GLN A 19 -0.79 14.10 19.53
N ASN A 20 -1.91 13.41 19.23
CA ASN A 20 -3.28 13.91 19.38
C ASN A 20 -3.57 15.22 18.61
N MET A 21 -2.80 15.53 17.57
CA MET A 21 -2.99 16.67 16.68
C MET A 21 -4.08 16.38 15.63
N ARG A 22 -5.32 16.16 16.08
CA ARG A 22 -6.41 15.62 15.27
C ARG A 22 -6.66 16.38 13.96
N SER A 23 -6.73 17.70 14.00
CA SER A 23 -7.00 18.52 12.80
C SER A 23 -5.89 18.38 11.75
N LYS A 24 -4.63 18.42 12.19
CA LYS A 24 -3.47 18.25 11.30
C LYS A 24 -3.41 16.85 10.72
N ALA A 25 -3.63 15.84 11.55
CA ALA A 25 -3.71 14.46 11.09
C ALA A 25 -4.78 14.31 10.01
N LYS A 26 -5.99 14.82 10.27
CA LYS A 26 -7.10 14.75 9.32
C LYS A 26 -6.78 15.38 7.97
N GLU A 27 -6.19 16.58 7.95
CA GLU A 27 -5.78 17.27 6.73
C GLU A 27 -4.82 16.41 5.87
N ILE A 28 -3.79 15.85 6.49
CA ILE A 28 -2.80 15.01 5.79
C ILE A 28 -3.44 13.69 5.34
N GLU A 29 -4.30 13.09 6.16
CA GLU A 29 -5.01 11.85 5.83
C GLU A 29 -5.97 12.02 4.66
N GLU A 30 -6.65 13.16 4.55
CA GLU A 30 -7.50 13.53 3.41
C GLU A 30 -6.67 13.65 2.12
N ASP A 31 -5.52 14.32 2.17
CA ASP A 31 -4.60 14.44 1.03
C ASP A 31 -4.03 13.08 0.58
N LEU A 32 -3.66 12.23 1.54
CA LEU A 32 -3.21 10.86 1.30
C LEU A 32 -4.30 10.04 0.60
N LEU A 33 -5.52 10.06 1.15
CA LEU A 33 -6.64 9.31 0.60
C LEU A 33 -6.97 9.76 -0.81
N LYS A 34 -7.09 11.07 -1.03
CA LYS A 34 -7.31 11.64 -2.35
C LYS A 34 -6.25 11.17 -3.35
N THR A 35 -4.98 11.20 -2.96
CA THR A 35 -3.89 10.77 -3.85
C THR A 35 -4.01 9.27 -4.18
N LEU A 36 -4.33 8.44 -3.19
CA LEU A 36 -4.51 6.99 -3.33
C LEU A 36 -5.76 6.61 -4.14
N THR A 37 -6.79 7.46 -4.21
CA THR A 37 -8.06 7.18 -4.91
C THR A 37 -8.15 7.80 -6.30
N GLU A 38 -7.45 8.90 -6.57
CA GLU A 38 -7.48 9.61 -7.86
C GLU A 38 -6.43 9.11 -8.87
N ASN A 39 -5.31 8.57 -8.42
CA ASN A 39 -4.22 8.10 -9.28
C ASN A 39 -4.13 6.57 -9.26
N GLU A 40 -3.76 5.92 -10.36
CA GLU A 40 -3.56 4.46 -10.39
C GLU A 40 -2.60 4.02 -9.27
N LEU A 41 -3.11 3.20 -8.35
CA LEU A 41 -2.31 2.61 -7.29
C LEU A 41 -1.54 1.43 -7.90
N PHE A 42 -0.23 1.57 -8.02
CA PHE A 42 0.64 0.48 -8.44
C PHE A 42 1.99 0.63 -7.75
N PHE A 43 2.30 -0.29 -6.83
CA PHE A 43 3.51 -0.19 -6.02
C PHE A 43 4.77 -0.26 -6.90
N PRO A 44 5.77 0.61 -6.64
CA PRO A 44 7.02 0.61 -7.40
C PRO A 44 7.88 -0.57 -6.93
N VAL A 45 7.88 -1.64 -7.72
CA VAL A 45 8.68 -2.84 -7.47
C VAL A 45 9.82 -2.96 -8.48
N GLU A 46 10.89 -3.64 -8.07
CA GLU A 46 11.99 -4.02 -8.97
C GLU A 46 11.48 -4.94 -10.09
N GLU A 47 12.16 -4.90 -11.25
CA GLU A 47 11.81 -5.76 -12.38
C GLU A 47 12.13 -7.24 -12.11
N GLU A 48 13.15 -7.49 -11.32
CA GLU A 48 13.52 -8.83 -10.86
C GLU A 48 12.49 -9.35 -9.85
N VAL A 49 12.00 -10.57 -10.11
CA VAL A 49 11.01 -11.24 -9.27
C VAL A 49 11.62 -12.54 -8.78
N LEU A 50 11.62 -12.74 -7.48
CA LEU A 50 12.10 -13.97 -6.88
C LEU A 50 10.98 -15.01 -6.90
N ILE A 51 11.08 -15.96 -7.84
CA ILE A 51 10.13 -17.07 -7.97
C ILE A 51 10.60 -18.26 -7.11
N SER A 52 9.72 -18.76 -6.24
CA SER A 52 9.95 -19.94 -5.40
C SER A 52 8.70 -20.81 -5.38
N LYS A 53 8.80 -22.00 -6.01
CA LYS A 53 7.73 -23.00 -6.18
C LYS A 53 6.39 -22.41 -6.63
N ASN A 54 5.59 -21.91 -5.69
CA ASN A 54 4.23 -21.39 -5.90
C ASN A 54 4.09 -19.96 -5.37
N SER A 55 5.20 -19.23 -5.25
CA SER A 55 5.23 -17.86 -4.79
C SER A 55 6.19 -17.00 -5.60
N ALA A 56 5.81 -15.75 -5.78
CA ALA A 56 6.61 -14.70 -6.36
C ALA A 56 6.79 -13.59 -5.32
N SER A 57 8.03 -13.18 -5.07
CA SER A 57 8.35 -12.08 -4.16
C SER A 57 8.90 -10.90 -4.95
N TYR A 58 8.30 -9.74 -4.72
CA TYR A 58 8.73 -8.45 -5.25
C TYR A 58 9.37 -7.62 -4.13
N VAL A 59 10.51 -7.01 -4.45
CA VAL A 59 11.15 -5.99 -3.61
C VAL A 59 10.77 -4.62 -4.16
N TYR A 60 10.61 -3.63 -3.29
CA TYR A 60 10.35 -2.26 -3.72
C TYR A 60 11.59 -1.63 -4.35
N LYS A 61 11.37 -0.71 -5.30
CA LYS A 61 12.46 -0.04 -6.00
C LYS A 61 13.40 0.68 -5.05
N ASN A 62 14.69 0.71 -5.39
CA ASN A 62 15.72 1.46 -4.67
C ASN A 62 15.88 1.05 -3.20
N ASN A 63 15.58 -0.21 -2.86
CA ASN A 63 15.59 -0.73 -1.49
C ASN A 63 14.71 0.08 -0.52
N LYS A 64 13.66 0.74 -1.03
CA LYS A 64 12.70 1.47 -0.21
C LYS A 64 11.81 0.51 0.57
N THR A 65 11.17 1.05 1.59
CA THR A 65 10.12 0.38 2.36
C THR A 65 8.96 1.34 2.52
N TYR A 66 7.74 0.82 2.61
CA TYR A 66 6.53 1.63 2.70
C TYR A 66 5.79 1.33 4.01
N GLN A 67 6.50 1.43 5.13
CA GLN A 67 5.97 1.03 6.43
C GLN A 67 4.83 1.95 6.86
N ALA A 68 5.07 3.26 6.87
CA ALA A 68 4.07 4.22 7.35
C ALA A 68 2.84 4.25 6.42
N LEU A 69 3.06 4.16 5.11
CA LEU A 69 1.98 4.08 4.14
C LEU A 69 1.13 2.82 4.33
N LEU A 70 1.75 1.66 4.55
CA LEU A 70 1.00 0.43 4.81
C LEU A 70 0.29 0.47 6.17
N GLU A 71 0.89 1.07 7.20
CA GLU A 71 0.23 1.30 8.50
C GLU A 71 -1.01 2.19 8.36
N PHE A 72 -0.90 3.25 7.55
CA PHE A 72 -2.01 4.12 7.21
C PHE A 72 -3.14 3.37 6.50
N ILE A 73 -2.82 2.64 5.42
CA ILE A 73 -3.81 1.88 4.65
C ILE A 73 -4.45 0.79 5.52
N ALA A 74 -3.65 0.05 6.28
CA ALA A 74 -4.13 -1.00 7.18
C ALA A 74 -5.11 -0.44 8.23
N ARG A 75 -4.80 0.73 8.79
CA ARG A 75 -5.69 1.43 9.73
C ARG A 75 -7.02 1.81 9.11
N ILE A 76 -7.03 2.38 7.91
CA ILE A 76 -8.27 2.78 7.22
C ILE A 76 -9.14 1.58 6.85
N LEU A 77 -8.50 0.48 6.44
CA LEU A 77 -9.18 -0.74 6.07
C LEU A 77 -9.55 -1.61 7.29
N HIS A 78 -9.07 -1.26 8.49
CA HIS A 78 -9.19 -2.05 9.72
C HIS A 78 -8.67 -3.49 9.55
N VAL A 79 -7.48 -3.63 8.99
CA VAL A 79 -6.80 -4.91 8.76
C VAL A 79 -5.38 -4.88 9.32
N ASP A 80 -4.76 -6.05 9.47
CA ASP A 80 -3.36 -6.16 9.89
C ASP A 80 -2.39 -6.05 8.71
N ILE A 81 -1.12 -5.73 9.03
CA ILE A 81 0.01 -5.86 8.09
C ILE A 81 0.61 -7.28 8.23
N PRO A 82 0.91 -7.98 7.12
CA PRO A 82 0.77 -7.53 5.73
C PRO A 82 -0.70 -7.49 5.30
N ILE A 83 -1.05 -6.46 4.52
CA ILE A 83 -2.41 -6.30 3.98
C ILE A 83 -2.63 -7.42 2.96
N LYS A 84 -3.67 -8.24 3.19
CA LYS A 84 -3.97 -9.40 2.33
C LYS A 84 -5.08 -9.05 1.36
N ILE A 85 -4.80 -9.14 0.07
CA ILE A 85 -5.78 -8.95 -1.00
C ILE A 85 -5.66 -10.15 -1.95
N LYS A 86 -6.67 -11.03 -1.94
CA LYS A 86 -6.67 -12.25 -2.75
C LYS A 86 -5.36 -13.04 -2.59
N GLN A 87 -4.59 -13.22 -3.66
CA GLN A 87 -3.31 -13.94 -3.66
C GLN A 87 -2.10 -13.07 -3.26
N CYS A 88 -2.28 -11.77 -3.00
CA CYS A 88 -1.21 -10.84 -2.62
C CYS A 88 -1.16 -10.56 -1.11
N LYS A 89 0.06 -10.40 -0.61
CA LYS A 89 0.39 -9.88 0.72
C LYS A 89 1.30 -8.65 0.55
N PHE A 90 0.79 -7.48 0.91
CA PHE A 90 1.55 -6.22 0.87
C PHE A 90 2.21 -5.97 2.23
N GLY A 91 3.53 -6.08 2.31
CA GLY A 91 4.30 -5.86 3.54
C GLY A 91 5.36 -4.76 3.37
N PRO A 92 5.89 -4.20 4.47
CA PRO A 92 6.82 -3.06 4.40
C PRO A 92 8.11 -3.35 3.63
N GLY A 93 8.59 -4.61 3.67
CA GLY A 93 9.79 -5.04 2.97
C GLY A 93 9.55 -5.56 1.55
N GLY A 94 8.30 -5.67 1.10
CA GLY A 94 7.98 -6.17 -0.24
C GLY A 94 6.60 -6.82 -0.34
N ILE A 95 6.32 -7.33 -1.54
CA ILE A 95 5.02 -7.93 -1.88
C ILE A 95 5.22 -9.41 -2.19
N ILE A 96 4.42 -10.27 -1.57
CA ILE A 96 4.43 -11.71 -1.83
C ILE A 96 3.12 -12.10 -2.52
N ILE A 97 3.24 -12.83 -3.62
CA ILE A 97 2.12 -13.27 -4.45
C ILE A 97 2.15 -14.78 -4.57
N SER A 98 0.99 -15.44 -4.47
CA SER A 98 0.85 -16.84 -4.87
C SER A 98 0.77 -16.93 -6.39
N ALA A 99 1.87 -17.29 -7.05
CA ALA A 99 2.00 -17.41 -8.50
C ALA A 99 3.15 -18.36 -8.85
N GLU A 100 3.07 -19.03 -10.00
CA GLU A 100 4.08 -20.01 -10.45
C GLU A 100 5.13 -19.40 -11.39
N ASN A 101 4.80 -18.26 -12.01
CA ASN A 101 5.69 -17.58 -12.95
C ASN A 101 5.55 -16.05 -12.87
N LYS A 102 6.51 -15.34 -13.48
CA LYS A 102 6.60 -13.87 -13.46
C LYS A 102 5.40 -13.18 -14.10
N GLU A 103 4.89 -13.72 -15.21
CA GLU A 103 3.78 -13.10 -15.96
C GLU A 103 2.48 -13.15 -15.15
N GLU A 104 2.17 -14.32 -14.57
CA GLU A 104 1.05 -14.50 -13.65
C GLU A 104 1.19 -13.59 -12.42
N ALA A 105 2.40 -13.53 -11.83
CA ALA A 105 2.68 -12.69 -10.68
C ALA A 105 2.45 -11.21 -10.99
N GLN A 106 2.90 -10.73 -12.14
CA GLN A 106 2.75 -9.33 -12.55
C GLN A 106 1.29 -8.96 -12.79
N LYS A 107 0.53 -9.83 -13.47
CA LYS A 107 -0.91 -9.64 -13.65
C LYS A 107 -1.64 -9.61 -12.31
N THR A 108 -1.32 -10.56 -11.43
CA THR A 108 -1.93 -10.66 -10.10
C THR A 108 -1.59 -9.44 -9.23
N LEU A 109 -0.37 -8.92 -9.33
CA LEU A 109 0.03 -7.68 -8.65
C LEU A 109 -0.85 -6.51 -9.09
N HIS A 110 -1.02 -6.33 -10.40
CA HIS A 110 -1.84 -5.25 -10.96
C HIS A 110 -3.30 -5.37 -10.50
N ASP A 111 -3.89 -6.55 -10.63
CA ASP A 111 -5.28 -6.82 -10.20
C ASP A 111 -5.47 -6.58 -8.69
N CYS A 112 -4.50 -6.97 -7.86
CA CYS A 112 -4.57 -6.77 -6.41
C CYS A 112 -4.32 -5.32 -5.99
N CYS A 113 -3.48 -4.57 -6.69
CA CYS A 113 -3.32 -3.14 -6.43
C CYS A 113 -4.61 -2.37 -6.77
N ARG A 114 -5.27 -2.73 -7.88
CA ARG A 114 -6.56 -2.16 -8.25
C ARG A 114 -7.65 -2.49 -7.23
N GLU A 115 -7.72 -3.75 -6.77
CA GLU A 115 -8.66 -4.15 -5.72
C GLU A 115 -8.40 -3.39 -4.42
N LEU A 116 -7.13 -3.27 -4.00
CA LEU A 116 -6.76 -2.49 -2.82
C LEU A 116 -7.23 -1.03 -2.94
N GLN A 117 -7.05 -0.42 -4.12
CA GLN A 117 -7.51 0.94 -4.38
C GLN A 117 -9.03 1.07 -4.28
N ILE A 118 -9.79 0.10 -4.78
CA ILE A 118 -11.26 0.09 -4.66
C ILE A 118 -11.68 0.04 -3.19
N LEU A 119 -11.01 -0.77 -2.37
CA LEU A 119 -11.28 -0.86 -0.93
C LEU A 119 -10.96 0.46 -0.21
N ILE A 120 -9.84 1.11 -0.54
CA ILE A 120 -9.47 2.42 0.01
C ILE A 120 -10.53 3.46 -0.37
N LYS A 121 -10.96 3.49 -1.64
CA LYS A 121 -11.99 4.40 -2.14
C LYS A 121 -13.34 4.21 -1.45
N ALA A 122 -13.72 2.97 -1.14
CA ALA A 122 -14.93 2.69 -0.38
C ALA A 122 -14.89 3.25 1.06
N LYS A 123 -13.72 3.60 1.58
CA LYS A 123 -13.52 4.20 2.90
C LYS A 123 -13.39 5.72 2.90
N GLU A 124 -13.27 6.34 1.72
CA GLU A 124 -13.16 7.81 1.56
C GLU A 124 -14.37 8.56 2.17
N GLY A 125 -15.54 7.92 2.25
CA GLY A 125 -16.74 8.46 2.91
C GLY A 125 -16.89 8.16 4.41
N HIS A 126 -15.91 7.51 5.05
CA HIS A 126 -16.00 6.97 6.41
C HIS A 126 -14.76 7.28 7.29
N ILE A 127 -14.05 8.37 7.01
CA ILE A 127 -12.94 8.82 7.85
C ILE A 127 -13.53 9.52 9.09
N ASP A 128 -13.58 8.82 10.22
CA ASP A 128 -13.95 9.35 11.54
C ASP A 128 -12.78 10.09 12.24
#